data_AF-A0A926D8B7-F1
#
_entry.id   AF-A0A926D8B7-F1
#
_cell.length_a   1.000
_cell.length_b   1.000
_cell.length_c   1.000
_cell.angle_alpha   90.00
_cell.angle_beta   90.00
_cell.angle_gamma   90.00
#
_symmetry.space_group_name_H-M   'P 1'
#
loop_
_entity.id
_entity.type
_entity.pdbx_description
1 polymer ?
#
loop_
_entity_poly.entity_id
_entity_poly.type
_entity_poly.pdbx_seq_one_letter_code
_entity_poly.pdbx_strand_id
1 'polypeptide(L)'
;MELALRRAVKVRETDVQSQDSWELISEIREVERKLAYTEEWFSLEKDENLIDACIYERESLCARYRYLISLAKRQGISSHPFRAGM
;
A
#
# COMPACT_ATOMS: atom_id res chain seq x y z
N MET A 1 13.60 -36.00 11.92
CA MET A 1 14.01 -35.15 10.77
C MET A 1 12.84 -34.39 10.16
N GLU A 2 11.71 -35.05 9.88
CA GLU A 2 10.53 -34.45 9.23
C GLU A 2 9.89 -33.26 9.98
N LEU A 3 9.82 -33.30 11.32
CA LEU A 3 9.30 -32.20 12.15
C LEU A 3 10.14 -30.91 12.08
N ALA A 4 11.47 -31.03 11.95
CA ALA A 4 12.37 -29.89 11.83
C ALA A 4 12.23 -29.20 10.47
N LEU A 5 12.07 -29.99 9.40
CA LEU A 5 11.81 -29.49 8.05
C LEU A 5 10.47 -28.76 7.96
N ARG A 6 9.39 -29.34 8.53
CA ARG A 6 8.07 -28.68 8.57
C ARG A 6 8.10 -27.34 9.32
N ARG A 7 8.86 -27.24 10.42
CA ARG A 7 9.05 -25.98 11.16
C ARG A 7 9.82 -24.94 10.33
N ALA A 8 10.91 -25.34 9.67
CA ALA A 8 11.70 -24.42 8.85
C ALA A 8 10.92 -23.88 7.64
N VAL A 9 10.05 -24.70 7.02
CA VAL A 9 9.14 -24.27 5.95
C VAL A 9 8.10 -23.27 6.49
N LYS A 10 7.46 -23.59 7.63
CA LYS A 10 6.47 -22.72 8.28
C LYS A 10 7.03 -21.34 8.62
N VAL A 11 8.26 -21.28 9.18
CA VAL A 11 8.93 -20.02 9.52
C VAL A 11 9.23 -19.18 8.26
N ARG A 12 9.71 -19.81 7.18
CA ARG A 12 9.94 -19.10 5.91
C ARG A 12 8.65 -18.55 5.31
N GLU A 13 7.56 -19.31 5.34
CA GLU A 13 6.25 -18.84 4.86
C GLU A 13 5.77 -17.60 5.64
N THR A 14 5.98 -17.57 6.97
CA THR A 14 5.60 -16.42 7.79
C THR A 14 6.47 -15.20 7.53
N ASP A 15 7.77 -15.37 7.32
CA ASP A 15 8.68 -14.25 7.03
C ASP A 15 8.36 -13.61 5.66
N VAL A 16 8.10 -14.45 4.64
CA VAL A 16 7.72 -13.97 3.30
C VAL A 16 6.37 -13.23 3.33
N GLN A 17 5.36 -13.78 4.01
CA GLN A 17 4.07 -13.08 4.15
C GLN A 17 4.18 -11.74 4.89
N SER A 18 5.08 -11.65 5.88
CA SER A 18 5.31 -10.41 6.63
C SER A 18 5.97 -9.34 5.76
N GLN A 19 6.93 -9.76 4.92
CA GLN A 19 7.60 -8.89 3.96
C GLN A 19 6.64 -8.38 2.88
N ASP A 20 5.87 -9.27 2.24
CA ASP A 20 4.87 -8.91 1.22
C ASP A 20 3.82 -7.94 1.79
N SER A 21 3.41 -8.15 3.05
CA SER A 21 2.47 -7.26 3.73
C SER A 21 3.05 -5.87 3.99
N TRP A 22 4.32 -5.80 4.39
CA TRP A 22 5.01 -4.53 4.62
C TRP A 22 5.18 -3.75 3.31
N GLU A 23 5.56 -4.42 2.22
CA GLU A 23 5.71 -3.81 0.90
C GLU A 23 4.39 -3.22 0.42
N LEU A 24 3.29 -3.98 0.54
CA LEU A 24 1.96 -3.49 0.18
C LEU A 24 1.53 -2.29 1.01
N ILE A 25 1.75 -2.31 2.33
CA ILE A 25 1.43 -1.16 3.21
C ILE A 25 2.30 0.05 2.85
N SER A 26 3.57 -0.17 2.53
CA SER A 26 4.50 0.88 2.11
C SER A 26 4.04 1.54 0.81
N GLU A 27 3.61 0.74 -0.18
CA GLU A 27 3.06 1.24 -1.43
C GLU A 27 1.77 2.04 -1.22
N ILE A 28 0.85 1.56 -0.37
CA ILE A 28 -0.38 2.28 -0.04
C ILE A 28 -0.05 3.67 0.52
N ARG A 29 0.87 3.73 1.50
CA ARG A 29 1.29 5.00 2.12
C ARG A 29 1.99 5.94 1.14
N GLU A 30 2.75 5.41 0.19
CA GLU A 30 3.37 6.20 -0.86
C GLU A 30 2.33 6.82 -1.80
N VAL A 31 1.31 6.05 -2.20
CA VAL A 31 0.20 6.58 -3.01
C VAL A 31 -0.58 7.66 -2.25
N GLU A 32 -0.84 7.47 -0.95
CA GLU A 32 -1.48 8.48 -0.11
C GLU A 32 -0.65 9.78 -0.02
N ARG A 33 0.67 9.68 0.14
CA ARG A 33 1.57 10.84 0.11
C ARG A 33 1.50 11.58 -1.22
N LYS A 34 1.58 10.85 -2.34
CA LYS A 34 1.50 11.45 -3.67
C LYS A 34 0.16 12.14 -3.91
N LEU A 35 -0.95 11.53 -3.48
CA LEU A 35 -2.27 12.16 -3.57
C LEU A 35 -2.31 13.50 -2.82
N ALA A 36 -1.75 13.56 -1.61
CA ALA A 36 -1.66 14.80 -0.84
C ALA A 36 -0.84 15.87 -1.58
N TYR A 37 0.33 15.51 -2.11
CA TYR A 37 1.17 16.44 -2.86
C TYR A 37 0.52 16.93 -4.16
N THR A 38 -0.10 16.03 -4.93
CA THR A 38 -0.80 16.42 -6.17
C THR A 38 -1.95 17.39 -5.87
N GLU A 39 -2.66 17.21 -4.76
CA GLU A 39 -3.73 18.12 -4.34
C GLU A 39 -3.21 19.50 -3.93
N GLU A 40 -2.09 19.54 -3.18
CA GLU A 40 -1.40 20.79 -2.83
C GLU A 40 -0.90 21.53 -4.07
N TRP A 41 -0.29 20.83 -5.02
CA TRP A 41 0.19 21.42 -6.28
C TRP A 41 -0.97 21.91 -7.14
N PHE A 42 -2.00 21.11 -7.33
CA PHE A 42 -3.21 21.51 -8.06
C PHE A 42 -3.81 22.81 -7.50
N SER A 43 -3.78 22.98 -6.18
CA SER A 43 -4.31 24.17 -5.51
C SER A 43 -3.50 25.45 -5.76
N LEU A 44 -2.23 25.32 -6.13
CA LEU A 44 -1.30 26.44 -6.34
C LEU A 44 -1.05 26.74 -7.82
N GLU A 45 -1.25 25.75 -8.69
CA GLU A 45 -0.95 25.84 -10.11
C GLU A 45 -1.93 26.75 -10.87
N LYS A 46 -1.41 27.46 -11.88
CA LYS A 46 -2.17 28.39 -12.72
C LYS A 46 -2.00 28.10 -14.21
N ASP A 47 -0.97 27.36 -14.60
CA ASP A 47 -0.81 26.94 -15.99
C ASP A 47 -1.82 25.82 -16.30
N GLU A 48 -2.62 26.01 -17.35
CA GLU A 48 -3.71 25.10 -17.72
C GLU A 48 -3.21 23.69 -18.04
N ASN A 49 -2.05 23.54 -18.69
CA ASN A 49 -1.51 22.23 -19.04
C ASN A 49 -0.99 21.49 -17.80
N LEU A 50 -0.47 22.23 -16.82
CA LEU A 50 0.01 21.66 -15.55
C LEU A 50 -1.15 21.32 -14.61
N ILE A 51 -2.25 22.08 -14.67
CA ILE A 51 -3.52 21.74 -14.02
C ILE A 51 -4.05 20.41 -14.57
N ASP A 52 -4.10 20.25 -15.89
CA ASP A 52 -4.50 18.98 -16.53
C ASP A 52 -3.60 17.82 -16.11
N ALA A 53 -2.27 18.05 -16.08
CA ALA A 53 -1.33 17.04 -15.59
C ALA A 53 -1.66 16.59 -14.15
N CYS A 54 -1.98 17.53 -13.25
CA CYS A 54 -2.38 17.21 -11.88
C CYS A 54 -3.70 16.42 -11.83
N ILE A 55 -4.68 16.75 -12.69
CA ILE A 55 -5.96 16.01 -12.76
C ILE A 55 -5.69 14.56 -13.15
N TYR A 56 -4.95 14.32 -14.22
CA TYR A 56 -4.66 12.96 -14.71
C TYR A 56 -3.80 12.17 -13.72
N GLU A 57 -2.84 12.80 -13.05
CA GLU A 57 -2.05 12.15 -12.01
C GLU A 57 -2.93 11.76 -10.82
N ARG A 58 -3.82 12.65 -10.36
CA ARG A 58 -4.75 12.35 -9.25
C ARG A 58 -5.69 11.19 -9.60
N GLU A 59 -6.21 11.12 -10.83
CA GLU A 59 -7.05 10.00 -11.28
C GLU A 59 -6.28 8.67 -11.29
N SER A 60 -5.05 8.69 -11.81
CA SER A 60 -4.15 7.53 -11.84
C SER A 60 -3.85 7.03 -10.42
N LEU A 61 -3.48 7.93 -9.51
CA LEU A 61 -3.22 7.62 -8.11
C LEU A 61 -4.46 7.07 -7.40
N CYS A 62 -5.64 7.64 -7.63
CA CYS A 62 -6.91 7.13 -7.11
C CYS A 62 -7.22 5.71 -7.62
N ALA A 63 -6.97 5.43 -8.90
CA ALA A 63 -7.12 4.08 -9.45
C ALA A 63 -6.16 3.08 -8.79
N ARG A 64 -4.88 3.46 -8.65
CA ARG A 64 -3.88 2.65 -7.97
C ARG A 64 -4.24 2.39 -6.51
N TYR A 65 -4.67 3.41 -5.78
CA TYR A 65 -5.09 3.28 -4.38
C TYR A 65 -6.23 2.25 -4.23
N ARG A 66 -7.29 2.37 -5.04
CA ARG A 66 -8.42 1.43 -5.03
C ARG A 66 -7.98 -0.02 -5.29
N TYR A 67 -7.05 -0.22 -6.22
CA TYR A 67 -6.46 -1.52 -6.48
C TYR A 67 -5.69 -2.06 -5.27
N LEU A 68 -4.79 -1.27 -4.68
CA LEU A 68 -3.97 -1.69 -3.54
C LEU A 68 -4.81 -2.00 -2.30
N ILE A 69 -5.84 -1.20 -2.01
CA ILE A 69 -6.78 -1.47 -0.93
C ILE A 69 -7.55 -2.78 -1.18
N SER A 70 -7.97 -3.02 -2.43
CA SER A 70 -8.64 -4.28 -2.80
C SER A 70 -7.69 -5.47 -2.67
N LEU A 71 -6.42 -5.30 -3.00
CA LEU A 71 -5.38 -6.31 -2.85
C LEU A 71 -5.12 -6.63 -1.36
N ALA A 72 -4.98 -5.61 -0.52
CA ALA A 72 -4.77 -5.76 0.92
C ALA A 72 -5.92 -6.53 1.57
N LYS A 73 -7.17 -6.21 1.20
CA LYS A 73 -8.36 -6.95 1.64
C LYS A 73 -8.32 -8.42 1.23
N ARG A 74 -7.93 -8.74 -0.02
CA ARG A 74 -7.80 -10.13 -0.49
C ARG A 74 -6.70 -10.90 0.23
N GLN A 75 -5.65 -10.23 0.66
CA GLN A 75 -4.54 -10.80 1.41
C GLN A 75 -4.78 -10.85 2.93
N GLY A 76 -5.92 -10.34 3.41
CA GLY A 76 -6.24 -10.31 4.85
C GLY A 76 -5.39 -9.31 5.64
N ILE A 77 -4.72 -8.38 4.96
CA ILE A 77 -3.87 -7.36 5.58
C ILE A 77 -4.78 -6.26 6.13
N SER A 78 -4.88 -6.18 7.46
CA SER A 78 -5.58 -5.11 8.16
C SER A 78 -4.58 -4.09 8.68
N SER A 79 -4.86 -2.79 8.48
CA SER A 79 -4.04 -1.70 9.04
C SER A 79 -4.22 -1.54 10.56
N HIS A 80 -5.11 -2.31 11.20
CA HIS A 80 -5.22 -2.31 12.65
C HIS A 80 -4.09 -3.14 13.25
N PRO A 81 -3.19 -2.56 14.06
CA PRO A 81 -2.38 -3.35 14.96
C PRO A 81 -3.34 -3.97 15.98
N PHE A 82 -3.84 -5.17 15.72
CA PHE A 82 -4.50 -5.96 16.74
C PHE A 82 -3.41 -6.36 17.75
N ARG A 83 -3.23 -5.52 18.77
CA ARG A 83 -2.54 -5.91 20.00
C ARG A 83 -3.46 -6.88 20.75
N ALA A 84 -3.36 -8.16 20.43
CA ALA A 84 -3.85 -9.21 21.32
C ALA A 84 -2.86 -9.32 22.48
N GLY A 85 -3.28 -8.94 23.69
CA GLY A 85 -2.53 -9.16 24.93
C GLY A 85 -2.03 -7.89 25.60
N MET A 86 -2.94 -7.22 26.30
CA MET A 86 -2.72 -6.87 27.72
C MET A 86 -3.91 -7.38 28.51
#